data_AF-A0A661H6A3-F1
#
_entry.id   AF-A0A661H6A3-F1
#
_cell.length_a   1.000
_cell.length_b   1.000
_cell.length_c   1.000
_cell.angle_alpha   90.00
_cell.angle_beta   90.00
_cell.angle_gamma   90.00
#
_symmetry.space_group_name_H-M   'P 1'
#
loop_
_entity.id
_entity.type
_entity.pdbx_description
1 polymer ?
#
loop_
_entity_poly.entity_id
_entity_poly.type
_entity_poly.pdbx_seq_one_letter_code
_entity_poly.pdbx_strand_id
1 'polypeptide(L)'
;MHMVIKRLIKWLVRVISVFLPEEKAHDLQRWRRGREEFWKYNRCQYIFASYGKSGRTWVRVMISRYYQLVYKLPDNILMGFDNYARLNKSIPKIFFTHDNYLRGYTGNVDSKKDFY
;
A
#
# COMPACT_ATOMS: atom_id res chain seq x y z
N MET A 1 4.02 -7.88 14.40
CA MET A 1 4.75 -8.86 13.55
C MET A 1 4.86 -8.48 12.08
N HIS A 2 3.79 -8.07 11.37
CA HIS A 2 3.85 -7.77 9.93
C HIS A 2 4.98 -6.80 9.52
N MET A 3 5.21 -5.71 10.28
CA MET A 3 6.26 -4.73 9.95
C MET A 3 7.68 -5.31 10.04
N VAL A 4 7.94 -6.25 10.95
CA VAL A 4 9.24 -6.93 11.07
C VAL A 4 9.44 -7.87 9.89
N ILE A 5 8.44 -8.72 9.61
CA ILE A 5 8.45 -9.66 8.47
C ILE A 5 8.63 -8.91 7.15
N LYS A 6 7.90 -7.81 6.95
CA LYS A 6 8.04 -6.93 5.78
C LYS A 6 9.46 -6.40 5.60
N ARG A 7 10.11 -5.96 6.68
CA ARG A 7 11.48 -5.43 6.63
C ARG A 7 12.47 -6.55 6.29
N LEU A 8 12.32 -7.72 6.91
CA LEU A 8 13.14 -8.91 6.61
C LEU A 8 12.99 -9.34 5.15
N ILE A 9 11.77 -9.51 4.65
CA ILE A 9 11.51 -9.87 3.25
C ILE A 9 12.08 -8.82 2.29
N LYS A 10 11.91 -7.52 2.59
CA LYS A 10 12.50 -6.45 1.77
C LYS A 10 14.02 -6.54 1.72
N TRP A 11 14.67 -6.84 2.84
CA TRP A 11 16.12 -6.99 2.90
C TRP A 11 16.58 -8.22 2.12
N LEU A 12 15.97 -9.38 2.35
CA LEU A 12 16.27 -10.62 1.61
C LEU A 12 16.10 -10.44 0.10
N VAL A 13 14.98 -9.86 -0.35
CA VAL A 13 14.75 -9.59 -1.78
C VAL A 13 15.82 -8.67 -2.34
N ARG A 14 16.24 -7.63 -1.61
CA ARG A 14 17.33 -6.75 -2.07
C ARG A 14 18.66 -7.48 -2.21
N VAL A 15 19.02 -8.31 -1.24
CA VAL A 15 20.27 -9.10 -1.28
C VAL A 15 20.25 -10.06 -2.46
N ILE A 16 19.16 -10.82 -2.61
CA ILE A 16 19.01 -11.78 -3.72
C ILE A 16 19.01 -11.06 -5.09
N SER A 17 18.37 -9.90 -5.20
CA SER A 17 18.34 -9.10 -6.43
C SER A 17 19.72 -8.67 -6.92
N VAL A 18 20.75 -8.61 -6.07
CA VAL A 18 22.13 -8.26 -6.50
C VAL A 18 22.76 -9.39 -7.31
N PHE A 19 22.35 -10.64 -7.09
CA PHE A 19 22.90 -11.82 -7.76
C PHE A 19 22.06 -12.30 -8.95
N LEU A 20 20.92 -11.65 -9.21
CA LEU A 20 20.02 -12.01 -10.30
C LEU A 20 20.26 -11.13 -11.54
N PRO A 21 20.02 -11.66 -12.75
CA PRO A 21 19.87 -10.84 -13.94
C PRO A 21 18.83 -9.73 -13.71
N GLU A 22 19.05 -8.58 -14.34
CA GLU A 22 18.27 -7.36 -14.08
C GLU A 22 16.76 -7.60 -14.18
N GLU A 23 16.28 -8.27 -15.24
CA GLU A 23 14.85 -8.56 -15.42
C GLU A 23 14.27 -9.38 -14.26
N LYS A 24 14.96 -10.47 -13.86
CA LYS A 24 14.55 -11.31 -12.73
C LYS A 24 14.57 -10.55 -11.40
N ALA A 25 15.54 -9.64 -11.23
CA ALA A 25 15.59 -8.77 -10.07
C ALA A 25 14.40 -7.80 -10.02
N HIS A 26 14.03 -7.19 -11.15
CA HIS A 26 12.86 -6.33 -11.25
C HIS A 26 11.57 -7.07 -10.95
N ASP A 27 11.40 -8.28 -11.50
CA ASP A 27 10.20 -9.08 -11.27
C ASP A 27 10.09 -9.55 -9.83
N LEU A 28 11.19 -9.94 -9.19
CA LEU A 28 11.21 -10.26 -7.76
C LEU A 28 10.82 -9.05 -6.91
N GLN A 29 11.29 -7.86 -7.27
CA GLN A 29 10.91 -6.62 -6.58
C GLN A 29 9.44 -6.25 -6.80
N ARG A 30 8.91 -6.45 -8.01
CA ARG A 30 7.49 -6.23 -8.33
C ARG A 30 6.62 -7.19 -7.56
N TRP A 31 6.95 -8.49 -7.55
CA TRP A 31 6.28 -9.51 -6.74
C TRP A 31 6.26 -9.12 -5.26
N ARG A 32 7.41 -8.68 -4.71
CA ARG A 32 7.49 -8.24 -3.30
C ARG A 32 6.62 -7.02 -3.01
N ARG A 33 6.48 -6.08 -3.95
CA ARG A 33 5.57 -4.92 -3.81
C ARG A 33 4.12 -5.36 -3.93
N GLY A 34 3.81 -6.26 -4.87
CA GLY A 34 2.48 -6.82 -5.07
C GLY A 34 1.99 -7.61 -3.88
N ARG A 35 2.84 -8.45 -3.26
CA ARG A 35 2.55 -9.14 -2.00
C ARG A 35 2.17 -8.17 -0.87
N GLU A 36 2.87 -7.04 -0.77
CA GLU A 36 2.59 -6.01 0.22
C GLU A 36 1.28 -5.27 -0.07
N GLU A 37 0.97 -5.01 -1.33
CA GLU A 37 -0.32 -4.46 -1.76
C GLU A 37 -1.46 -5.43 -1.48
N PHE A 38 -1.28 -6.72 -1.78
CA PHE A 38 -2.25 -7.78 -1.50
C PHE A 38 -2.50 -7.97 0.02
N TRP A 39 -1.46 -7.82 0.84
CA TRP A 39 -1.62 -7.81 2.30
C TRP A 39 -2.54 -6.69 2.79
N LYS A 40 -2.42 -5.49 2.18
CA LYS A 40 -3.29 -4.34 2.48
C LYS A 40 -4.68 -4.52 1.91
N TYR A 41 -4.79 -5.02 0.68
CA TYR A 41 -6.03 -5.32 -0.02
C TYR A 41 -6.95 -6.19 0.85
N ASN A 42 -6.44 -7.31 1.38
CA ASN A 42 -7.20 -8.22 2.25
C ASN A 42 -7.54 -7.65 3.64
N ARG A 43 -7.09 -6.43 3.97
CA ARG A 43 -7.23 -5.84 5.32
C ARG A 43 -7.80 -4.43 5.29
N CYS A 44 -8.04 -3.87 4.12
CA CYS A 44 -8.64 -2.56 3.96
C CYS A 44 -10.16 -2.66 4.08
N GLN A 45 -10.79 -1.56 4.46
CA GLN A 45 -12.24 -1.41 4.35
C GLN A 45 -12.60 -0.69 3.05
N TYR A 46 -11.72 0.20 2.58
CA TYR A 46 -11.91 0.95 1.35
C TYR A 46 -10.62 0.97 0.53
N ILE A 47 -10.79 1.02 -0.78
CA ILE A 47 -9.70 1.18 -1.73
C ILE A 47 -9.86 2.52 -2.43
N PHE A 48 -8.78 3.29 -2.50
CA PHE A 48 -8.69 4.46 -3.35
C PHE A 48 -7.68 4.16 -4.46
N ALA A 49 -8.18 3.74 -5.61
CA ALA A 49 -7.40 3.47 -6.81
C ALA A 49 -7.42 4.69 -7.73
N SER A 50 -6.27 5.08 -8.25
CA SER A 50 -6.17 6.16 -9.24
C SER A 50 -4.98 5.94 -10.16
N TYR A 51 -5.01 6.52 -11.35
CA TYR A 51 -3.82 6.59 -12.20
C TYR A 51 -2.67 7.35 -11.54
N GLY A 52 -1.47 7.12 -12.06
CA GLY A 52 -0.28 7.89 -11.72
C GLY A 52 -0.54 9.38 -11.92
N LYS A 53 -0.07 10.21 -10.97
CA LYS A 53 -0.15 11.68 -11.05
C LYS A 53 -1.57 12.29 -11.04
N SER A 54 -2.62 11.51 -10.74
CA SER A 54 -4.00 12.01 -10.61
C SER A 54 -4.36 12.58 -9.22
N GLY A 55 -3.39 13.14 -8.48
CA GLY A 55 -3.71 13.81 -7.20
C GLY A 55 -4.00 12.92 -5.99
N ARG A 56 -3.75 11.59 -6.01
CA ARG A 56 -3.97 10.72 -4.85
C ARG A 56 -3.29 11.20 -3.56
N THR A 57 -2.08 11.74 -3.67
CA THR A 57 -1.37 12.31 -2.50
C THR A 57 -2.15 13.47 -1.91
N TRP A 58 -2.71 14.37 -2.74
CA TRP A 58 -3.56 15.47 -2.29
C TRP A 58 -4.79 14.95 -1.55
N VAL A 59 -5.52 14.01 -2.14
CA VAL A 59 -6.70 13.39 -1.50
C VAL A 59 -6.33 12.78 -0.15
N ARG A 60 -5.22 12.04 -0.09
CA ARG A 60 -4.72 11.44 1.15
C ARG A 60 -4.39 12.48 2.22
N VAL A 61 -3.78 13.61 1.85
CA VAL A 61 -3.48 14.70 2.79
C VAL A 61 -4.78 15.37 3.27
N MET A 62 -5.73 15.64 2.39
CA MET A 62 -7.02 16.25 2.75
C MET A 62 -7.82 15.36 3.71
N ILE A 63 -7.91 14.06 3.42
CA ILE A 63 -8.56 13.08 4.31
C ILE A 63 -7.78 12.96 5.64
N SER A 64 -6.45 12.99 5.59
CA SER A 64 -5.62 12.99 6.80
C SER A 64 -5.95 14.19 7.70
N ARG A 65 -6.05 15.38 7.11
CA ARG A 65 -6.37 16.61 7.85
C ARG A 65 -7.78 16.59 8.42
N TYR A 66 -8.75 16.11 7.66
CA TYR A 66 -10.13 15.93 8.13
C TYR A 66 -10.16 15.08 9.42
N TYR A 67 -9.57 13.89 9.39
CA TYR A 67 -9.57 13.00 10.56
C TYR A 67 -8.74 13.52 11.73
N GLN A 68 -7.65 14.24 11.46
CA GLN A 68 -6.90 14.93 12.53
C GLN A 68 -7.78 15.93 13.27
N LEU A 69 -8.56 16.75 12.55
CA LEU A 69 -9.44 17.74 13.15
C LEU A 69 -10.61 17.07 13.90
N VAL A 70 -11.28 16.11 13.27
CA VAL A 70 -12.47 15.43 13.85
C VAL A 70 -12.10 14.61 15.09
N TYR A 71 -10.98 13.88 15.05
CA TYR A 71 -10.59 12.97 16.13
C TYR A 71 -9.42 13.47 16.98
N LYS A 72 -9.03 14.76 16.85
CA LYS A 72 -7.94 15.40 17.60
C LYS A 72 -6.62 14.59 17.55
N LEU A 73 -6.29 14.06 16.37
CA LEU A 73 -5.03 13.32 16.17
C LEU A 73 -3.85 14.28 15.99
N PRO A 74 -2.60 13.82 16.24
CA PRO A 74 -1.40 14.60 15.93
C PRO A 74 -1.38 15.04 14.46
N ASP A 75 -1.01 16.30 14.22
CA ASP A 75 -0.98 16.90 12.88
C ASP A 75 0.30 16.54 12.08
N ASN A 76 1.33 16.05 12.77
CA ASN A 76 2.62 15.65 12.22
C ASN A 76 2.65 14.23 11.60
N ILE A 77 1.52 13.53 11.55
CA ILE A 77 1.40 12.21 10.91
C ILE A 77 0.41 12.25 9.75
N LEU A 78 0.69 11.53 8.67
CA LEU A 78 -0.25 11.38 7.54
C LEU A 78 -0.86 9.99 7.53
N MET A 79 -2.10 9.88 7.06
CA MET A 79 -2.74 8.59 6.81
C MET A 79 -1.93 7.80 5.79
N GLY A 80 -1.51 6.60 6.18
CA GLY A 80 -0.73 5.68 5.35
C GLY A 80 -1.51 4.44 4.95
N PHE A 81 -2.02 3.70 5.95
CA PHE A 81 -2.91 2.55 5.75
C PHE A 81 -3.74 2.31 7.01
N ASP A 82 -3.10 1.84 8.08
CA ASP A 82 -3.74 1.45 9.34
C ASP A 82 -3.31 2.33 10.52
N ASN A 83 -2.40 3.28 10.32
CA ASN A 83 -1.85 4.10 11.39
C ASN A 83 -2.91 4.94 12.11
N TYR A 84 -3.91 5.47 11.40
CA TYR A 84 -5.01 6.21 12.03
C TYR A 84 -5.98 5.27 12.73
N ALA A 85 -6.30 4.13 12.11
CA ALA A 85 -7.15 3.09 12.72
C ALA A 85 -6.55 2.52 14.02
N ARG A 86 -5.21 2.56 14.18
CA ARG A 86 -4.53 2.20 15.44
C ARG A 86 -4.69 3.25 16.54
N LEU A 87 -4.86 4.52 16.19
CA LEU A 87 -5.10 5.60 17.15
C LEU A 87 -6.59 5.69 17.52
N ASN A 88 -7.46 5.51 16.53
CA ASN A 88 -8.90 5.50 16.71
C ASN A 88 -9.54 4.48 15.76
N LYS A 89 -10.16 3.43 16.32
CA LYS A 89 -10.74 2.31 15.56
C LYS A 89 -11.95 2.70 14.70
N SER A 90 -12.56 3.87 14.94
CA SER A 90 -13.64 4.40 14.11
C SER A 90 -13.15 4.92 12.75
N ILE A 91 -11.84 5.17 12.60
CA ILE A 91 -11.26 5.61 11.34
C ILE A 91 -10.96 4.39 10.46
N PRO A 92 -11.42 4.36 9.20
CA PRO A 92 -11.26 3.18 8.37
C PRO A 92 -9.82 3.01 7.86
N LYS A 93 -9.47 1.75 7.55
CA LYS A 93 -8.23 1.42 6.83
C LYS A 93 -8.44 1.62 5.33
N ILE A 94 -7.83 2.66 4.78
CA ILE A 94 -7.93 2.99 3.35
C ILE A 94 -6.65 2.55 2.62
N PHE A 95 -6.81 1.71 1.60
CA PHE A 95 -5.73 1.28 0.73
C PHE A 95 -5.61 2.18 -0.51
N PHE A 96 -4.60 3.05 -0.50
CA PHE A 96 -4.26 3.93 -1.63
C PHE A 96 -3.33 3.20 -2.61
N THR A 97 -3.76 3.04 -3.88
CA THR A 97 -3.01 2.27 -4.88
C THR A 97 -3.06 2.88 -6.30
N HIS A 98 -2.06 2.55 -7.11
CA HIS A 98 -2.04 2.79 -8.57
C HIS A 98 -2.35 1.52 -9.35
N ASP A 99 -2.55 0.40 -8.66
CA ASP A 99 -2.68 -0.92 -9.27
C ASP A 99 -1.47 -1.30 -10.13
N ASN A 100 -0.27 -0.87 -9.71
CA ASN A 100 0.96 -1.18 -10.45
C ASN A 100 1.46 -2.59 -10.15
N TYR A 101 1.21 -3.10 -8.94
CA TYR A 101 1.79 -4.36 -8.47
C TYR A 101 0.72 -5.38 -8.03
N LEU A 102 -0.43 -4.93 -7.51
CA LEU A 102 -1.52 -5.81 -7.11
C LEU A 102 -1.99 -6.70 -8.27
N ARG A 103 -2.36 -6.13 -9.43
CA ARG A 103 -2.76 -6.89 -10.63
C ARG A 103 -1.79 -7.99 -11.05
N GLY A 104 -0.48 -7.74 -10.93
CA GLY A 104 0.54 -8.72 -11.29
C GLY A 104 0.67 -9.84 -10.25
N TYR A 105 0.33 -9.54 -8.99
CA TYR A 105 0.35 -10.51 -7.90
C TYR A 105 -0.92 -11.37 -7.86
N THR A 106 -2.08 -10.80 -8.20
CA THR A 106 -3.37 -11.50 -8.25
C THR A 106 -3.58 -12.23 -9.58
N GLY A 107 -2.79 -11.92 -10.60
CA GLY A 107 -2.94 -12.46 -11.96
C GLY A 107 -4.01 -11.72 -12.79
N ASN A 108 -4.66 -10.69 -12.23
CA ASN A 108 -5.70 -9.91 -12.88
C ASN A 108 -5.13 -8.80 -13.77
N VAL A 109 -4.12 -9.09 -14.60
CA VAL A 109 -3.34 -8.08 -15.36
C VAL A 109 -4.21 -7.28 -16.34
N ASP A 110 -5.15 -7.97 -17.00
CA ASP A 110 -6.01 -7.43 -18.06
C ASP A 110 -7.41 -7.04 -17.55
N SER A 111 -7.62 -7.04 -16.23
CA SER A 111 -8.91 -6.67 -15.65
C SER A 111 -8.74 -5.80 -14.41
N LYS A 112 -9.85 -5.18 -13.98
CA LYS A 112 -9.92 -4.41 -12.73
C LYS A 112 -10.73 -5.13 -11.66
N LYS A 113 -10.85 -6.46 -11.76
CA LYS A 113 -11.65 -7.31 -10.87
C LYS A 113 -11.23 -7.19 -9.40
N ASP A 114 -9.99 -6.79 -9.12
CA ASP A 114 -9.57 -6.53 -7.74
C ASP A 114 -10.34 -5.35 -7.10
N PHE A 115 -11.01 -4.50 -7.88
CA PHE A 115 -11.69 -3.29 -7.41
C PHE A 115 -13.22 -3.28 -7.59
N TYR A 116 -13.82 -4.34 -8.14
CA TYR A 116 -15.25 -4.49 -8.39
C TYR A 116 -15.74 -5.84 -7.86
#